data_AF-A0A6I5WBZ7-F1
#
_entry.id   AF-A0A6I5WBZ7-F1
#
_cell.length_a   1.000
_cell.length_b   1.000
_cell.length_c   1.000
_cell.angle_alpha   90.00
_cell.angle_beta   90.00
_cell.angle_gamma   90.00
#
_symmetry.space_group_name_H-M   'P 1'
#
loop_
_entity.id
_entity.type
_entity.pdbx_description
1 polymer ?
#
loop_
_entity_poly.entity_id
_entity_poly.type
_entity_poly.pdbx_seq_one_letter_code
_entity_poly.pdbx_strand_id
1 'polypeptide(L)'
;MLLRKTATVLAAALAATLALPAATAAAEPVPTAARASGPTAAPTAAAASGPTAVPAAEEAAERADANANPVIVVGGLSGFAAVYEPLAARLRGDGFRPFIYELPGLGFGDIPTSARAFAGYVAQVRAVTGAAKVDVVAHSQGGLVARYYLKRLNGTGAVGRYVSLGTPEQGTYVANILNFIGLGSCAGVVSCQQMMTGSDFIEDLNAGDDTPGAVRYTTVRTWQDELVRPVGNATLADGATNALIQAWCPLRLVGHLGLALDGTTYTVIRQALRDRAIRPNCFAL
;
A
#
# COMPACT_ATOMS: atom_id res chain seq x y z
N MET A 1 1.71 -67.17 -13.15
CA MET A 1 0.26 -66.87 -13.21
C MET A 1 0.03 -65.65 -12.31
N LEU A 2 0.02 -64.44 -12.88
CA LEU A 2 -1.22 -63.69 -13.26
C LEU A 2 -1.91 -63.17 -11.97
N LEU A 3 -2.10 -61.88 -11.65
CA LEU A 3 -2.29 -60.69 -12.48
C LEU A 3 -2.00 -59.40 -11.68
N ARG A 4 -1.33 -58.43 -12.32
CA ARG A 4 -1.29 -57.00 -11.95
C ARG A 4 -2.67 -56.36 -12.18
N LYS A 5 -3.08 -55.40 -11.34
CA LYS A 5 -4.15 -54.41 -11.61
C LYS A 5 -3.68 -53.04 -11.09
N THR A 6 -2.89 -52.29 -11.86
CA THR A 6 -3.28 -51.18 -12.77
C THR A 6 -4.10 -50.07 -12.11
N ALA A 7 -3.42 -48.99 -11.78
CA ALA A 7 -3.97 -47.67 -11.52
C ALA A 7 -4.42 -47.02 -12.84
N THR A 8 -5.60 -46.42 -12.85
CA THR A 8 -6.09 -45.55 -13.93
C THR A 8 -6.21 -44.14 -13.39
N VAL A 9 -5.24 -43.30 -13.74
CA VAL A 9 -5.30 -41.84 -13.61
C VAL A 9 -6.07 -41.33 -14.82
N LEU A 10 -7.21 -40.67 -14.60
CA LEU A 10 -7.93 -39.96 -15.66
C LEU A 10 -7.55 -38.48 -15.59
N ALA A 11 -6.63 -38.07 -16.46
CA ALA A 11 -6.33 -36.67 -16.72
C ALA A 11 -7.29 -36.18 -17.82
N ALA A 12 -8.14 -35.20 -17.48
CA ALA A 12 -8.92 -34.47 -18.47
C ALA A 12 -8.32 -33.07 -18.62
N ALA A 13 -7.56 -32.87 -19.69
CA ALA A 13 -7.12 -31.56 -20.15
C ALA A 13 -8.21 -30.98 -21.07
N LEU A 14 -8.77 -29.83 -20.71
CA LEU A 14 -9.62 -29.05 -21.61
C LEU A 14 -8.87 -27.77 -21.98
N ALA A 15 -8.24 -27.79 -23.15
CA ALA A 15 -7.69 -26.61 -23.78
C ALA A 15 -8.82 -25.87 -24.51
N ALA A 16 -9.12 -24.64 -24.10
CA ALA A 16 -9.97 -23.73 -24.84
C ALA A 16 -9.09 -22.60 -25.41
N THR A 17 -8.72 -22.74 -26.68
CA THR A 17 -8.07 -21.70 -27.48
C THR A 17 -9.10 -20.69 -27.94
N LEU A 18 -9.11 -19.51 -27.33
CA LEU A 18 -9.81 -18.33 -27.85
C LEU A 18 -8.84 -17.54 -28.74
N ALA A 19 -9.07 -17.61 -30.06
CA ALA A 19 -8.43 -16.74 -31.02
C ALA A 19 -9.09 -15.36 -30.97
N LEU A 20 -8.32 -14.31 -30.65
CA LEU A 20 -8.73 -12.93 -30.89
C LEU A 20 -8.23 -12.48 -32.28
N PRO A 21 -9.06 -11.78 -33.08
CA PRO A 21 -8.62 -11.23 -34.35
C PRO A 21 -7.68 -10.04 -34.15
N ALA A 22 -6.63 -10.00 -34.96
CA ALA A 22 -5.66 -8.92 -35.04
C ALA A 22 -6.33 -7.62 -35.51
N ALA A 23 -6.28 -6.57 -34.68
CA ALA A 23 -6.62 -5.22 -35.10
C ALA A 23 -5.39 -4.59 -35.79
N THR A 24 -5.43 -4.52 -37.11
CA THR A 24 -4.50 -3.72 -37.91
C THR A 24 -4.85 -2.24 -37.76
N ALA A 25 -4.05 -1.50 -36.98
CA ALA A 25 -4.09 -0.04 -36.98
C ALA A 25 -3.41 0.47 -38.27
N ALA A 26 -4.22 0.92 -39.22
CA ALA A 26 -3.75 1.66 -40.38
C ALA A 26 -3.40 3.09 -39.95
N ALA A 27 -2.17 3.50 -40.22
CA ALA A 27 -1.70 4.87 -40.05
C ALA A 27 -2.26 5.76 -41.16
N GLU A 28 -2.90 6.87 -40.81
CA GLU A 28 -3.26 7.94 -41.75
C GLU A 28 -2.20 9.05 -41.77
N PRO A 29 -2.03 9.74 -42.91
CA PRO A 29 -0.83 10.52 -43.21
C PRO A 29 -0.84 11.95 -42.68
N VAL A 30 0.36 12.42 -42.35
CA VAL A 30 0.72 13.80 -42.03
C VAL A 30 0.58 14.69 -43.28
N PRO A 31 -0.11 15.85 -43.23
CA PRO A 31 0.02 16.87 -44.25
C PRO A 31 1.15 17.86 -43.90
N THR A 32 2.10 17.99 -44.83
CA THR A 32 3.19 18.97 -44.81
C THR A 32 2.79 20.28 -45.51
N ALA A 33 3.19 21.38 -44.86
CA ALA A 33 3.62 22.68 -45.40
C ALA A 33 2.63 23.62 -46.12
N ALA A 34 2.56 24.85 -45.60
CA ALA A 34 2.71 26.05 -46.43
C ALA A 34 3.35 27.20 -45.61
N ARG A 35 4.47 27.73 -46.13
CA ARG A 35 5.08 29.00 -45.73
C ARG A 35 4.26 30.15 -46.31
N ALA A 36 4.08 31.23 -45.55
CA ALA A 36 3.83 32.57 -46.10
C ALA A 36 4.56 33.62 -45.26
N SER A 37 5.17 34.59 -45.94
CA SER A 37 6.13 35.56 -45.43
C SER A 37 5.50 36.94 -45.21
N GLY A 38 5.75 37.53 -44.04
CA GLY A 38 5.80 38.99 -43.74
C GLY A 38 4.49 39.81 -43.68
N PRO A 39 4.50 41.07 -43.19
CA PRO A 39 5.59 41.83 -42.57
C PRO A 39 5.30 42.36 -41.15
N THR A 40 6.35 42.94 -40.57
CA THR A 40 6.50 43.66 -39.30
C THR A 40 5.44 44.72 -38.95
N ALA A 41 4.95 44.70 -37.71
CA ALA A 41 4.64 45.91 -36.93
C ALA A 41 4.56 45.57 -35.42
N ALA A 42 5.42 46.19 -34.61
CA ALA A 42 5.15 46.45 -33.19
C ALA A 42 4.41 47.80 -33.12
N PRO A 43 3.49 48.03 -32.16
CA PRO A 43 3.97 48.53 -30.87
C PRO A 43 3.12 48.20 -29.62
N THR A 44 3.72 48.52 -28.47
CA THR A 44 3.14 48.97 -27.19
C THR A 44 2.43 47.99 -26.25
N ALA A 45 2.95 48.01 -25.02
CA ALA A 45 2.46 47.35 -23.83
C ALA A 45 1.03 47.74 -23.45
N ALA A 46 0.26 46.73 -23.05
CA ALA A 46 -0.85 46.90 -22.11
C ALA A 46 -0.82 45.69 -21.16
N ALA A 47 -0.57 45.97 -19.89
CA ALA A 47 -0.70 45.01 -18.81
C ALA A 47 -2.17 44.59 -18.70
N ALA A 48 -2.44 43.33 -18.97
CA ALA A 48 -3.69 42.68 -18.59
C ALA A 48 -3.34 41.52 -17.67
N SER A 49 -3.59 41.71 -16.38
CA SER A 49 -3.51 40.69 -15.34
C SER A 49 -4.52 39.57 -15.65
N GLY A 50 -4.04 38.51 -16.29
CA GLY A 50 -4.79 37.27 -16.49
C GLY A 50 -4.92 36.47 -15.19
N PRO A 51 -5.90 35.56 -15.09
CA PRO A 51 -6.18 34.81 -13.88
C PRO A 51 -5.02 33.84 -13.57
N THR A 52 -4.71 33.72 -12.28
CA THR A 52 -3.69 32.85 -11.68
C THR A 52 -3.75 31.41 -12.18
N ALA A 53 -2.89 31.08 -13.16
CA ALA A 53 -2.63 29.72 -13.65
C ALA A 53 -1.62 28.97 -12.74
N VAL A 54 -1.80 29.06 -11.41
CA VAL A 54 -0.91 28.43 -10.43
C VAL A 54 -1.27 26.96 -10.09
N PRO A 55 -2.52 26.47 -10.11
CA PRO A 55 -2.80 25.13 -9.59
C PRO A 55 -2.30 24.00 -10.49
N ALA A 56 -2.37 24.16 -11.82
CA ALA A 56 -1.97 23.12 -12.76
C ALA A 56 -0.45 22.88 -12.79
N ALA A 57 0.35 23.92 -12.49
CA ALA A 57 1.80 23.82 -12.45
C ALA A 57 2.30 23.16 -11.16
N GLU A 58 1.66 23.43 -10.02
CA GLU A 58 1.93 22.69 -8.77
C GLU A 58 1.48 21.23 -8.85
N GLU A 59 0.31 20.94 -9.44
CA GLU A 59 -0.16 19.57 -9.67
C GLU A 59 0.72 18.80 -10.67
N ALA A 60 1.23 19.47 -11.72
CA ALA A 60 2.14 18.85 -12.69
C ALA A 60 3.54 18.60 -12.11
N ALA A 61 4.06 19.50 -11.26
CA ALA A 61 5.28 19.30 -10.51
C ALA A 61 5.14 18.16 -9.47
N GLU A 62 3.94 17.97 -8.91
CA GLU A 62 3.64 16.87 -7.97
C GLU A 62 3.56 15.48 -8.63
N ARG A 63 3.27 15.40 -9.93
CA ARG A 63 3.15 14.14 -10.68
C ARG A 63 4.48 13.54 -11.12
N ALA A 64 5.56 14.31 -11.07
CA ALA A 64 6.83 13.97 -11.70
C ALA A 64 8.02 14.20 -10.77
N ASP A 65 8.01 13.65 -9.56
CA ASP A 65 9.27 13.43 -8.87
C ASP A 65 9.83 12.08 -9.29
N ALA A 66 10.63 12.08 -10.37
CA ALA A 66 11.32 10.90 -10.87
C ALA A 66 12.26 10.27 -9.81
N ASN A 67 12.55 10.98 -8.71
CA ASN A 67 13.34 10.52 -7.58
C ASN A 67 12.50 10.01 -6.40
N ALA A 68 11.16 9.96 -6.52
CA ALA A 68 10.32 9.40 -5.47
C ALA A 68 10.57 7.90 -5.27
N ASN A 69 10.63 7.47 -4.01
CA ASN A 69 10.78 6.06 -3.66
C ASN A 69 9.62 5.24 -4.27
N PRO A 70 9.88 4.05 -4.84
CA PRO A 70 8.81 3.10 -5.14
C PRO A 70 8.04 2.74 -3.87
N VAL A 71 6.72 2.58 -4.00
CA VAL A 71 5.82 2.29 -2.88
C VAL A 71 5.50 0.81 -2.87
N ILE A 72 5.71 0.12 -1.75
CA ILE A 72 5.27 -1.26 -1.58
C ILE A 72 4.00 -1.27 -0.74
N VAL A 73 2.90 -1.71 -1.35
CA VAL A 73 1.61 -1.95 -0.70
C VAL A 73 1.62 -3.37 -0.14
N VAL A 74 1.65 -3.50 1.18
CA VAL A 74 1.77 -4.79 1.89
C VAL A 74 0.40 -5.24 2.37
N GLY A 75 -0.03 -6.42 1.92
CA GLY A 75 -1.31 -6.99 2.32
C GLY A 75 -1.37 -7.48 3.76
N GLY A 76 -2.58 -7.58 4.30
CA GLY A 76 -2.89 -8.21 5.58
C GLY A 76 -3.22 -9.71 5.48
N LEU A 77 -3.63 -10.29 6.62
CA LEU A 77 -4.11 -11.68 6.71
C LEU A 77 -5.24 -11.94 5.71
N SER A 78 -5.16 -13.04 4.96
CA SER A 78 -6.09 -13.42 3.89
C SER A 78 -6.21 -12.43 2.73
N GLY A 79 -5.36 -11.38 2.69
CA GLY A 79 -5.38 -10.36 1.66
C GLY A 79 -4.55 -10.75 0.44
N PHE A 80 -5.20 -11.03 -0.67
CA PHE A 80 -4.55 -11.28 -1.96
C PHE A 80 -4.39 -10.00 -2.79
N ALA A 81 -3.48 -10.03 -3.76
CA ALA A 81 -3.03 -8.82 -4.47
C ALA A 81 -4.17 -7.95 -5.04
N ALA A 82 -5.21 -8.56 -5.63
CA ALA A 82 -6.30 -7.82 -6.28
C ALA A 82 -7.11 -6.92 -5.32
N VAL A 83 -7.16 -7.24 -4.02
CA VAL A 83 -7.80 -6.39 -3.00
C VAL A 83 -7.12 -5.01 -2.92
N TYR A 84 -5.82 -4.95 -3.18
CA TYR A 84 -5.01 -3.74 -3.06
C TYR A 84 -4.83 -2.99 -4.39
N GLU A 85 -5.34 -3.55 -5.49
CA GLU A 85 -5.24 -2.93 -6.81
C GLU A 85 -5.91 -1.55 -6.89
N PRO A 86 -7.09 -1.29 -6.27
CA PRO A 86 -7.66 0.07 -6.24
C PRO A 86 -6.73 1.10 -5.58
N LEU A 87 -6.07 0.73 -4.48
CA LEU A 87 -5.10 1.59 -3.81
C LEU A 87 -3.88 1.84 -4.69
N ALA A 88 -3.34 0.79 -5.30
CA ALA A 88 -2.22 0.90 -6.24
C ALA A 88 -2.59 1.74 -7.48
N ALA A 89 -3.81 1.63 -7.99
CA ALA A 89 -4.30 2.44 -9.11
C ALA A 89 -4.36 3.93 -8.76
N ARG A 90 -4.86 4.28 -7.56
CA ARG A 90 -4.83 5.66 -7.07
C ARG A 90 -3.39 6.19 -6.94
N LEU A 91 -2.50 5.39 -6.34
CA LEU A 91 -1.07 5.72 -6.24
C LEU A 91 -0.44 5.98 -7.64
N ARG A 92 -0.72 5.13 -8.64
CA ARG A 92 -0.26 5.36 -10.02
C ARG A 92 -0.82 6.66 -10.61
N GLY A 93 -2.11 6.92 -10.40
CA GLY A 93 -2.77 8.14 -10.86
C GLY A 93 -2.12 9.42 -10.32
N ASP A 94 -1.57 9.36 -9.11
CA ASP A 94 -0.87 10.46 -8.45
C ASP A 94 0.66 10.44 -8.64
N GLY A 95 1.16 9.64 -9.59
CA GLY A 95 2.57 9.65 -10.02
C GLY A 95 3.50 8.74 -9.20
N PHE A 96 2.98 7.94 -8.26
CA PHE A 96 3.80 6.96 -7.53
C PHE A 96 4.05 5.70 -8.38
N ARG A 97 5.08 4.93 -7.99
CA ARG A 97 5.43 3.62 -8.58
C ARG A 97 5.09 2.49 -7.59
N PRO A 98 3.83 2.02 -7.52
CA PRO A 98 3.44 1.02 -6.53
C PRO A 98 3.75 -0.40 -6.97
N PHE A 99 4.10 -1.23 -5.99
CA PHE A 99 4.26 -2.67 -6.05
C PHE A 99 3.35 -3.28 -4.99
N ILE A 100 2.62 -4.35 -5.30
CA ILE A 100 1.77 -5.03 -4.33
C ILE A 100 2.51 -6.28 -3.84
N TYR A 101 2.61 -6.42 -2.52
CA TYR A 101 3.19 -7.58 -1.86
C TYR A 101 2.12 -8.36 -1.10
N GLU A 102 1.83 -9.56 -1.60
CA GLU A 102 1.00 -10.55 -0.93
C GLU A 102 1.86 -11.33 0.08
N LEU A 103 1.36 -11.48 1.31
CA LEU A 103 2.09 -12.22 2.34
C LEU A 103 2.17 -13.71 1.98
N PRO A 104 3.33 -14.37 2.20
CA PRO A 104 3.46 -15.81 2.00
C PRO A 104 2.38 -16.59 2.76
N GLY A 105 1.77 -17.56 2.09
CA GLY A 105 0.69 -18.37 2.68
C GLY A 105 -0.49 -17.54 3.17
N LEU A 106 -0.79 -16.42 2.49
CA LEU A 106 -1.84 -15.45 2.85
C LEU A 106 -1.73 -14.90 4.28
N GLY A 107 -0.54 -14.95 4.88
CA GLY A 107 -0.30 -14.44 6.23
C GLY A 107 -0.71 -15.39 7.37
N PHE A 108 -1.11 -16.64 7.11
CA PHE A 108 -1.46 -17.58 8.19
C PHE A 108 -0.25 -18.12 8.97
N GLY A 109 0.96 -17.96 8.41
CA GLY A 109 2.22 -18.42 9.01
C GLY A 109 2.80 -17.48 10.06
N ASP A 110 4.07 -17.73 10.39
CA ASP A 110 4.86 -16.95 11.35
C ASP A 110 5.25 -15.56 10.78
N ILE A 111 4.95 -14.49 11.53
CA ILE A 111 5.20 -13.09 11.12
C ILE A 111 6.70 -12.80 10.90
N PRO A 112 7.64 -13.18 11.81
CA PRO A 112 9.07 -13.07 11.55
C PRO A 112 9.53 -13.75 10.25
N THR A 113 8.95 -14.91 9.91
CA THR A 113 9.23 -15.60 8.64
C THR A 113 8.72 -14.80 7.45
N SER A 114 7.49 -14.30 7.50
CA SER A 114 6.96 -13.39 6.48
C SER A 114 7.82 -12.11 6.35
N ALA A 115 8.36 -11.58 7.45
CA ALA A 115 9.21 -10.40 7.44
C ALA A 115 10.57 -10.65 6.75
N ARG A 116 11.15 -11.84 6.88
CA ARG A 116 12.35 -12.24 6.11
C ARG A 116 12.05 -12.33 4.62
N ALA A 117 10.90 -12.87 4.23
CA ALA A 117 10.48 -12.89 2.82
C ALA A 117 10.25 -11.46 2.30
N PHE A 118 9.64 -10.60 3.11
CA PHE A 118 9.43 -9.19 2.78
C PHE A 118 10.75 -8.43 2.61
N ALA A 119 11.76 -8.70 3.46
CA ALA A 119 13.10 -8.13 3.32
C ALA A 119 13.72 -8.45 1.95
N GLY A 120 13.58 -9.69 1.48
CA GLY A 120 14.00 -10.09 0.13
C GLY A 120 13.25 -9.36 -0.97
N TYR A 121 11.94 -9.16 -0.81
CA TYR A 121 11.12 -8.41 -1.76
C TYR A 121 11.50 -6.92 -1.82
N VAL A 122 11.75 -6.28 -0.67
CA VAL A 122 12.27 -4.90 -0.61
C VAL A 122 13.59 -4.78 -1.38
N ALA A 123 14.52 -5.72 -1.19
CA ALA A 123 15.77 -5.74 -1.93
C ALA A 123 15.55 -5.90 -3.45
N GLN A 124 14.62 -6.78 -3.85
CA GLN A 124 14.26 -6.96 -5.26
C GLN A 124 13.68 -5.68 -5.87
N VAL A 125 12.72 -5.02 -5.20
CA VAL A 125 12.12 -3.77 -5.68
C VAL A 125 13.19 -2.70 -5.86
N ARG A 126 14.10 -2.53 -4.89
CA ARG A 126 15.22 -1.58 -5.01
C ARG A 126 16.13 -1.91 -6.18
N ALA A 127 16.46 -3.19 -6.40
CA ALA A 127 17.30 -3.63 -7.50
C ALA A 127 16.67 -3.35 -8.88
N VAL A 128 15.38 -3.65 -9.07
CA VAL A 128 14.71 -3.45 -10.37
C VAL A 128 14.39 -1.99 -10.66
N THR A 129 14.24 -1.16 -9.61
CA THR A 129 13.91 0.26 -9.78
C THR A 129 15.13 1.17 -9.76
N GLY A 130 16.28 0.70 -9.25
CA GLY A 130 17.46 1.51 -8.98
C GLY A 130 17.34 2.40 -7.74
N ALA A 131 16.23 2.31 -6.99
CA ALA A 131 15.97 3.22 -5.87
C ALA A 131 16.78 2.86 -4.62
N ALA A 132 17.34 3.89 -3.96
CA ALA A 132 18.08 3.72 -2.73
C ALA A 132 17.18 3.28 -1.57
N LYS A 133 15.90 3.68 -1.56
CA LYS A 133 14.90 3.31 -0.54
C LYS A 133 13.56 2.98 -1.19
N VAL A 134 12.68 2.33 -0.42
CA VAL A 134 11.26 2.15 -0.73
C VAL A 134 10.42 2.92 0.30
N ASP A 135 9.19 3.26 -0.03
CA ASP A 135 8.17 3.60 0.95
C ASP A 135 7.21 2.42 1.12
N VAL A 136 6.66 2.25 2.31
CA VAL A 136 5.79 1.12 2.64
C VAL A 136 4.43 1.62 3.08
N VAL A 137 3.38 1.10 2.45
CA VAL A 137 1.99 1.28 2.86
C VAL A 137 1.45 -0.11 3.22
N ALA A 138 1.22 -0.36 4.50
CA ALA A 138 0.94 -1.71 4.99
C ALA A 138 -0.41 -1.78 5.69
N HIS A 139 -1.22 -2.77 5.33
CA HIS A 139 -2.55 -2.96 5.88
C HIS A 139 -2.59 -4.10 6.88
N SER A 140 -3.24 -3.88 8.03
CA SER A 140 -3.49 -4.92 9.04
C SER A 140 -2.19 -5.64 9.44
N GLN A 141 -2.16 -6.97 9.41
CA GLN A 141 -0.96 -7.81 9.67
C GLN A 141 0.28 -7.39 8.86
N GLY A 142 0.11 -6.86 7.64
CA GLY A 142 1.21 -6.41 6.81
C GLY A 142 2.08 -5.35 7.48
N GLY A 143 1.48 -4.51 8.33
CA GLY A 143 2.22 -3.51 9.11
C GLY A 143 3.16 -4.16 10.14
N LEU A 144 2.73 -5.21 10.83
CA LEU A 144 3.58 -5.96 11.75
C LEU A 144 4.75 -6.65 11.02
N VAL A 145 4.50 -7.19 9.83
CA VAL A 145 5.55 -7.77 8.97
C VAL A 145 6.59 -6.71 8.60
N ALA A 146 6.14 -5.54 8.14
CA ALA A 146 7.02 -4.45 7.77
C ALA A 146 7.75 -3.85 8.99
N ARG A 147 7.09 -3.71 10.14
CA ARG A 147 7.68 -3.18 11.37
C ARG A 147 8.70 -4.15 11.96
N TYR A 148 8.47 -5.46 11.91
CA TYR A 148 9.47 -6.45 12.28
C TYR A 148 10.70 -6.36 11.38
N TYR A 149 10.52 -6.17 10.07
CA TYR A 149 11.64 -5.92 9.15
C TYR A 149 12.45 -4.68 9.55
N LEU A 150 11.78 -3.58 9.91
CA LEU A 150 12.43 -2.36 10.39
C LEU A 150 13.21 -2.60 11.70
N LYS A 151 12.58 -3.20 12.72
CA LYS A 151 13.16 -3.35 14.06
C LYS A 151 14.22 -4.46 14.17
N ARG A 152 14.03 -5.58 13.47
CA ARG A 152 14.79 -6.82 13.71
C ARG A 152 15.67 -7.24 12.54
N LEU A 153 15.45 -6.71 11.34
CA LEU A 153 16.12 -7.13 10.11
C LEU A 153 16.86 -5.99 9.40
N ASN A 154 17.25 -4.95 10.15
CA ASN A 154 18.02 -3.80 9.67
C ASN A 154 17.36 -3.05 8.48
N GLY A 155 16.03 -2.99 8.46
CA GLY A 155 15.27 -2.39 7.36
C GLY A 155 15.28 -0.86 7.32
N THR A 156 15.68 -0.18 8.40
CA THR A 156 15.59 1.29 8.54
C THR A 156 16.44 2.06 7.52
N GLY A 157 17.52 1.46 7.00
CA GLY A 157 18.33 2.03 5.92
C GLY A 157 17.69 1.93 4.53
N ALA A 158 16.75 1.00 4.34
CA ALA A 158 16.13 0.71 3.05
C ALA A 158 14.71 1.27 2.91
N VAL A 159 14.13 1.78 3.98
CA VAL A 159 12.77 2.35 3.99
C VAL A 159 12.83 3.85 4.28
N GLY A 160 12.08 4.64 3.51
CA GLY A 160 11.93 6.07 3.73
C GLY A 160 10.75 6.38 4.64
N ARG A 161 9.61 5.75 4.35
CA ARG A 161 8.33 5.97 5.05
C ARG A 161 7.64 4.65 5.34
N TYR A 162 7.03 4.57 6.51
CA TYR A 162 6.14 3.49 6.94
C TYR A 162 4.77 4.10 7.22
N VAL A 163 3.77 3.69 6.45
CA VAL A 163 2.37 4.08 6.62
C VAL A 163 1.56 2.83 6.93
N SER A 164 1.07 2.68 8.16
CA SER A 164 0.21 1.55 8.54
C SER A 164 -1.27 1.90 8.52
N LEU A 165 -2.09 0.94 8.09
CA LEU A 165 -3.54 1.06 7.95
C LEU A 165 -4.19 0.01 8.86
N GLY A 166 -4.68 0.43 10.02
CA GLY A 166 -5.36 -0.46 10.96
C GLY A 166 -4.46 -1.62 11.42
N THR A 167 -3.15 -1.42 11.49
CA THR A 167 -2.25 -2.47 11.95
C THR A 167 -2.39 -2.66 13.46
N PRO A 168 -2.47 -3.89 13.98
CA PRO A 168 -2.50 -4.14 15.42
C PRO A 168 -1.09 -3.98 16.03
N GLU A 169 -0.56 -2.75 16.03
CA GLU A 169 0.80 -2.42 16.49
C GLU A 169 1.05 -2.89 17.93
N GLN A 170 0.03 -2.77 18.79
CA GLN A 170 0.01 -3.24 20.19
C GLN A 170 -0.81 -4.55 20.36
N GLY A 171 -1.02 -5.28 19.27
CA GLY A 171 -1.88 -6.46 19.20
C GLY A 171 -3.37 -6.13 19.18
N THR A 172 -4.21 -7.17 19.15
CA THR A 172 -5.68 -7.03 19.21
C THR A 172 -6.31 -8.18 20.01
N TYR A 173 -7.59 -8.06 20.32
CA TYR A 173 -8.37 -9.16 20.86
C TYR A 173 -8.44 -10.33 19.87
N VAL A 174 -7.99 -11.50 20.32
CA VAL A 174 -7.98 -12.73 19.52
C VAL A 174 -9.34 -13.06 18.92
N ALA A 175 -10.42 -12.84 19.68
CA ALA A 175 -11.78 -13.12 19.24
C ALA A 175 -12.17 -12.41 17.94
N ASN A 176 -11.64 -11.21 17.70
CA ASN A 176 -11.92 -10.46 16.48
C ASN A 176 -11.24 -11.10 15.27
N ILE A 177 -9.98 -11.55 15.43
CA ILE A 177 -9.25 -12.26 14.37
C ILE A 177 -9.97 -13.58 14.06
N LEU A 178 -10.38 -14.33 15.09
CA LEU A 178 -11.12 -15.58 14.94
C LEU A 178 -12.42 -15.42 14.17
N ASN A 179 -13.21 -14.40 14.51
CA ASN A 179 -14.44 -14.07 13.81
C ASN A 179 -14.16 -13.72 12.33
N PHE A 180 -13.09 -12.97 12.06
CA PHE A 180 -12.69 -12.60 10.70
C PHE A 180 -12.31 -13.82 9.84
N ILE A 181 -11.53 -14.75 10.39
CA ILE A 181 -11.10 -15.95 9.65
C ILE A 181 -12.13 -17.08 9.71
N GLY A 182 -13.25 -16.92 10.42
CA GLY A 182 -14.31 -17.91 10.56
C GLY A 182 -13.89 -19.17 11.33
N LEU A 183 -12.90 -19.07 12.23
CA LEU A 183 -12.39 -20.19 13.01
C LEU A 183 -12.76 -20.07 14.48
N GLY A 184 -12.94 -21.21 15.17
CA GLY A 184 -13.22 -21.24 16.60
C GLY A 184 -11.99 -21.05 17.50
N SER A 185 -10.77 -21.13 16.96
CA SER A 185 -9.51 -20.93 17.69
C SER A 185 -8.35 -20.60 16.74
N CYS A 186 -7.23 -20.09 17.26
CA CYS A 186 -6.01 -19.87 16.48
C CYS A 186 -5.20 -21.16 16.26
N ALA A 187 -5.78 -22.34 16.50
CA ALA A 187 -5.07 -23.60 16.31
C ALA A 187 -4.66 -23.74 14.84
N GLY A 188 -3.35 -23.87 14.59
CA GLY A 188 -2.79 -23.93 13.23
C GLY A 188 -2.61 -22.58 12.53
N VAL A 189 -2.94 -21.45 13.17
CA VAL A 189 -2.72 -20.10 12.62
C VAL A 189 -1.76 -19.34 13.53
N VAL A 190 -0.47 -19.39 13.20
CA VAL A 190 0.61 -18.83 14.06
C VAL A 190 0.49 -17.31 14.15
N SER A 191 0.21 -16.62 13.05
CA SER A 191 0.00 -15.17 13.05
C SER A 191 -1.16 -14.72 13.92
N CYS A 192 -2.23 -15.51 14.00
CA CYS A 192 -3.38 -15.24 14.88
C CYS A 192 -2.94 -15.17 16.35
N GLN A 193 -2.06 -16.10 16.76
CA GLN A 193 -1.51 -16.10 18.11
C GLN A 193 -0.54 -14.94 18.33
N GLN A 194 0.29 -14.65 17.33
CA GLN A 194 1.25 -13.55 17.39
C GLN A 194 0.57 -12.19 17.41
N MET A 195 -0.58 -11.98 16.76
CA MET A 195 -1.29 -10.70 16.78
C MET A 195 -2.11 -10.45 18.05
N MET A 196 -2.17 -11.40 18.99
CA MET A 196 -2.88 -11.21 20.25
C MET A 196 -2.20 -10.13 21.10
N THR A 197 -3.01 -9.30 21.75
CA THR A 197 -2.50 -8.39 22.80
C THR A 197 -1.81 -9.20 23.90
N GLY A 198 -0.57 -8.82 24.26
CA GLY A 198 0.23 -9.52 25.26
C GLY A 198 0.85 -10.84 24.77
N SER A 199 0.89 -11.10 23.46
CA SER A 199 1.70 -12.20 22.93
C SER A 199 3.20 -11.86 23.05
N ASP A 200 4.05 -12.88 23.22
CA ASP A 200 5.51 -12.71 23.24
C ASP A 200 6.02 -11.95 22.00
N PHE A 201 5.38 -12.15 20.84
CA PHE A 201 5.71 -11.43 19.62
C PHE A 201 5.42 -9.94 19.72
N ILE A 202 4.24 -9.54 20.21
CA ILE A 202 3.86 -8.13 20.37
C ILE A 202 4.70 -7.47 21.45
N GLU A 203 4.96 -8.16 22.56
CA GLU A 203 5.82 -7.66 23.62
C GLU A 203 7.26 -7.45 23.14
N ASP A 204 7.84 -8.42 22.42
CA ASP A 204 9.18 -8.27 21.83
C ASP A 204 9.21 -7.15 20.78
N LEU A 205 8.19 -7.04 19.92
CA LEU A 205 8.17 -6.01 18.88
C LEU A 205 8.00 -4.61 19.46
N ASN A 206 7.29 -4.44 20.57
CA ASN A 206 7.10 -3.15 21.25
C ASN A 206 8.15 -2.84 22.31
N ALA A 207 9.12 -3.74 22.54
CA ALA A 207 10.24 -3.44 23.41
C ALA A 207 11.16 -2.37 22.79
N GLY A 208 11.53 -1.36 23.58
CA GLY A 208 12.40 -0.26 23.15
C GLY A 208 11.69 0.76 22.26
N ASP A 209 12.44 1.38 21.35
CA ASP A 209 11.94 2.41 20.44
C ASP A 209 10.96 1.82 19.42
N ASP A 210 9.75 2.39 19.35
CA ASP A 210 8.71 1.99 18.42
C ASP A 210 8.99 2.40 16.96
N THR A 211 9.83 3.42 16.78
CA THR A 211 10.07 4.14 15.52
C THR A 211 11.55 4.27 15.17
N PRO A 212 12.30 3.16 15.04
CA PRO A 212 13.75 3.22 14.93
C PRO A 212 14.27 3.89 13.66
N GLY A 213 15.39 4.59 13.82
CA GLY A 213 16.15 5.17 12.71
C GLY A 213 15.50 6.43 12.14
N ALA A 214 15.83 6.75 10.88
CA ALA A 214 15.35 7.96 10.21
C ALA A 214 14.08 7.72 9.37
N VAL A 215 13.36 6.62 9.60
CA VAL A 215 12.12 6.31 8.89
C VAL A 215 11.01 7.21 9.42
N ARG A 216 10.15 7.72 8.54
CA ARG A 216 8.96 8.46 8.96
C ARG A 216 7.79 7.50 9.15
N TYR A 217 7.25 7.48 10.36
CA TYR A 217 6.17 6.59 10.76
C TYR A 217 4.85 7.35 10.78
N THR A 218 3.85 6.82 10.07
CA THR A 218 2.46 7.26 10.13
C THR A 218 1.57 6.07 10.36
N THR A 219 0.67 6.14 11.32
CA THR A 219 -0.38 5.13 11.49
C THR A 219 -1.73 5.76 11.15
N VAL A 220 -2.62 4.98 10.55
CA VAL A 220 -3.98 5.40 10.22
C VAL A 220 -4.95 4.43 10.85
N ARG A 221 -5.86 4.95 11.68
CA ARG A 221 -6.85 4.18 12.42
C ARG A 221 -8.23 4.80 12.31
N THR A 222 -9.25 4.01 12.64
CA THR A 222 -10.66 4.39 12.57
C THR A 222 -11.42 3.87 13.78
N TRP A 223 -12.39 4.64 14.29
CA TRP A 223 -13.23 4.20 15.41
C TRP A 223 -14.11 3.00 15.07
N GLN A 224 -14.44 2.82 13.80
CA GLN A 224 -15.25 1.72 13.31
C GLN A 224 -14.42 0.47 12.98
N ASP A 225 -13.14 0.42 13.35
CA ASP A 225 -12.33 -0.79 13.17
C ASP A 225 -12.92 -1.92 14.02
N GLU A 226 -13.39 -2.96 13.34
CA GLU A 226 -13.99 -4.15 13.93
C GLU A 226 -12.96 -5.22 14.30
N LEU A 227 -11.72 -5.12 13.79
CA LEU A 227 -10.69 -6.14 13.98
C LEU A 227 -9.63 -5.73 14.99
N VAL A 228 -9.10 -4.52 14.90
CA VAL A 228 -8.04 -4.02 15.79
C VAL A 228 -8.66 -3.27 16.96
N ARG A 229 -8.72 -3.96 18.10
CA ARG A 229 -9.34 -3.46 19.32
C ARG A 229 -8.47 -3.74 20.56
N PRO A 230 -8.36 -2.75 21.47
CA PRO A 230 -8.87 -1.36 21.38
C PRO A 230 -8.30 -0.57 20.20
N VAL A 231 -9.05 0.44 19.70
CA VAL A 231 -8.63 1.22 18.50
C VAL A 231 -7.27 1.92 18.72
N GLY A 232 -6.94 2.25 19.98
CA GLY A 232 -5.63 2.77 20.36
C GLY A 232 -4.47 1.80 20.08
N ASN A 233 -4.72 0.50 19.94
CA ASN A 233 -3.66 -0.47 19.65
C ASN A 233 -3.09 -0.33 18.23
N ALA A 234 -3.71 0.47 17.37
CA ALA A 234 -3.18 0.82 16.05
C ALA A 234 -2.25 2.04 16.07
N THR A 235 -1.78 2.48 17.24
CA THR A 235 -0.82 3.58 17.36
C THR A 235 0.60 3.11 17.67
N LEU A 236 1.57 3.89 17.22
CA LEU A 236 2.98 3.77 17.61
C LEU A 236 3.38 4.92 18.53
N ALA A 237 4.32 4.66 19.45
CA ALA A 237 4.94 5.67 20.28
C ALA A 237 6.08 6.43 19.54
N ASP A 238 6.91 7.14 20.32
CA ASP A 238 8.28 7.61 19.98
C ASP A 238 8.48 8.51 18.76
N GLY A 239 7.41 9.10 18.24
CA GLY A 239 7.50 10.11 17.16
C GLY A 239 6.67 9.79 15.92
N ALA A 240 5.85 8.74 15.96
CA ALA A 240 4.89 8.47 14.90
C ALA A 240 3.80 9.54 14.79
N THR A 241 3.40 9.85 13.56
CA THR A 241 2.16 10.59 13.29
C THR A 241 0.98 9.63 13.33
N ASN A 242 0.17 9.70 14.40
CA ASN A 242 -0.97 8.81 14.59
C ASN A 242 -2.28 9.48 14.12
N ALA A 243 -2.76 9.14 12.93
CA ALA A 243 -3.95 9.71 12.32
C ALA A 243 -5.21 8.88 12.64
N LEU A 244 -6.18 9.50 13.31
CA LEU A 244 -7.53 8.97 13.44
C LEU A 244 -8.46 9.61 12.42
N ILE A 245 -9.06 8.85 11.50
CA ILE A 245 -9.94 9.39 10.44
C ILE A 245 -11.01 10.33 11.01
N GLN A 246 -11.69 9.93 12.08
CA GLN A 246 -12.78 10.70 12.68
C GLN A 246 -12.33 11.96 13.42
N ALA A 247 -11.02 12.16 13.65
CA ALA A 247 -10.52 13.42 14.23
C ALA A 247 -10.66 14.60 13.26
N TRP A 248 -10.69 14.32 11.94
CA TRP A 248 -10.96 15.34 10.91
C TRP A 248 -12.32 15.13 10.26
N CYS A 249 -12.74 13.88 10.09
CA CYS A 249 -13.93 13.51 9.35
C CYS A 249 -14.90 12.72 10.25
N PRO A 250 -15.57 13.38 11.21
CA PRO A 250 -16.35 12.71 12.26
C PRO A 250 -17.52 11.86 11.73
N LEU A 251 -18.02 12.19 10.54
CA LEU A 251 -19.11 11.47 9.87
C LEU A 251 -18.62 10.40 8.88
N ARG A 252 -17.31 10.27 8.64
CA ARG A 252 -16.77 9.26 7.71
C ARG A 252 -16.74 7.90 8.40
N LEU A 253 -17.49 6.95 7.85
CA LEU A 253 -17.55 5.57 8.31
C LEU A 253 -16.55 4.72 7.53
N VAL A 254 -15.50 4.24 8.20
CA VAL A 254 -14.46 3.40 7.60
C VAL A 254 -14.23 2.22 8.54
N GLY A 255 -14.56 1.00 8.10
CA GLY A 255 -14.20 -0.23 8.83
C GLY A 255 -12.75 -0.65 8.56
N HIS A 256 -12.33 -1.80 9.08
CA HIS A 256 -10.95 -2.27 8.97
C HIS A 256 -10.50 -2.40 7.50
N LEU A 257 -11.22 -3.20 6.71
CA LEU A 257 -10.93 -3.34 5.26
C LEU A 257 -11.09 -2.02 4.51
N GLY A 258 -11.98 -1.15 5.00
CA GLY A 258 -12.21 0.18 4.45
C GLY A 258 -10.95 1.03 4.47
N LEU A 259 -10.05 0.88 5.45
CA LEU A 259 -8.81 1.65 5.51
C LEU A 259 -7.93 1.46 4.26
N ALA A 260 -7.97 0.28 3.62
CA ALA A 260 -7.21 0.04 2.39
C ALA A 260 -7.89 0.61 1.11
N LEU A 261 -9.20 0.87 1.15
CA LEU A 261 -10.01 1.17 -0.03
C LEU A 261 -10.60 2.59 -0.03
N ASP A 262 -10.70 3.21 1.14
CA ASP A 262 -11.39 4.47 1.36
C ASP A 262 -10.64 5.68 0.78
N GLY A 263 -11.35 6.56 0.07
CA GLY A 263 -10.78 7.76 -0.52
C GLY A 263 -10.21 8.76 0.50
N THR A 264 -10.87 8.94 1.65
CA THR A 264 -10.37 9.80 2.73
C THR A 264 -9.08 9.22 3.30
N THR A 265 -9.03 7.92 3.57
CA THR A 265 -7.79 7.24 4.00
C THR A 265 -6.68 7.38 2.96
N TYR A 266 -7.01 7.26 1.66
CA TYR A 266 -6.03 7.47 0.59
C TYR A 266 -5.41 8.88 0.65
N THR A 267 -6.19 9.92 0.95
CA THR A 267 -5.62 11.27 1.08
C THR A 267 -4.58 11.37 2.20
N VAL A 268 -4.76 10.63 3.30
CA VAL A 268 -3.77 10.53 4.38
C VAL A 268 -2.51 9.82 3.90
N ILE A 269 -2.66 8.68 3.22
CA ILE A 269 -1.55 7.93 2.63
C ILE A 269 -0.71 8.83 1.72
N ARG A 270 -1.37 9.53 0.80
CA ARG A 270 -0.70 10.44 -0.14
C ARG A 270 0.04 11.57 0.57
N GLN A 271 -0.57 12.17 1.58
CA GLN A 271 0.05 13.24 2.37
C GLN A 271 1.29 12.73 3.11
N ALA A 272 1.19 11.56 3.75
CA ALA A 272 2.32 10.92 4.43
C ALA A 272 3.46 10.61 3.44
N LEU A 273 3.15 10.05 2.26
CA LEU A 273 4.14 9.73 1.23
C LEU A 273 4.83 10.97 0.63
N ARG A 274 4.20 12.15 0.71
CA ARG A 274 4.75 13.44 0.25
C ARG A 274 5.28 14.33 1.37
N ASP A 275 5.41 13.81 2.60
CA ASP A 275 5.82 14.58 3.80
C ASP A 275 4.97 15.84 4.05
N ARG A 276 3.68 15.77 3.70
CA ARG A 276 2.72 16.85 3.95
C ARG A 276 2.06 16.64 5.31
N ALA A 277 1.63 17.74 5.91
CA ALA A 277 0.80 17.69 7.11
C ALA A 277 -0.51 16.93 6.83
N ILE A 278 -0.91 16.07 7.77
CA ILE A 278 -2.12 15.26 7.64
C ILE A 278 -3.37 16.14 7.79
N ARG A 279 -4.13 16.25 6.71
CA ARG A 279 -5.42 16.97 6.59
C ARG A 279 -6.30 16.22 5.59
N PRO A 280 -6.98 15.14 6.03
CA PRO A 280 -7.73 14.26 5.14
C PRO A 280 -8.88 15.01 4.43
N ASN A 281 -9.17 14.63 3.18
CA ASN A 281 -10.38 15.11 2.50
C ASN A 281 -11.57 14.21 2.87
N CYS A 282 -12.52 14.75 3.65
CA CYS A 282 -13.69 14.02 4.13
C CYS A 282 -14.70 13.62 3.03
N PHE A 283 -14.56 14.16 1.82
CA PHE A 283 -15.44 13.89 0.68
C PHE A 283 -14.74 13.11 -0.45
N ALA A 284 -13.50 12.66 -0.23
CA ALA A 284 -12.79 11.85 -1.21
C ALA A 284 -13.49 10.50 -1.42
N LEU A 285 -13.70 10.17 -2.69
CA LEU A 285 -14.32 8.91 -3.15
C LEU A 285 -13.27 7.80 -3.23
#